data_AF-A0A6N8WQ43-F1
#
_entry.id   AF-A0A6N8WQ43-F1
#
_cell.length_a   1.000
_cell.length_b   1.000
_cell.length_c   1.000
_cell.angle_alpha   90.00
_cell.angle_beta   90.00
_cell.angle_gamma   90.00
#
_symmetry.space_group_name_H-M   'P 1'
#
loop_
_entity.id
_entity.type
_entity.pdbx_description
1 polymer ?
#
loop_
_entity_poly.entity_id
_entity_poly.type
_entity_poly.pdbx_seq_one_letter_code
_entity_poly.pdbx_strand_id
1 'polypeptide(L)' 'MGFTVDRTRGSHATLVRVAPTGARQVVTAPMHRELALGTVRAVYRRVARFVPEAVVKAAFFTD' A
#
# COMPACT_ATOMS: atom_id res chain seq x y z
N MET A 1 -6.64 5.18 4.77
CA MET A 1 -6.56 4.00 3.87
C MET A 1 -6.96 2.69 4.55
N GLY A 2 -6.85 2.53 5.88
CA GLY A 2 -7.32 1.33 6.58
C GLY A 2 -6.44 0.09 6.42
N PHE A 3 -5.22 0.26 5.91
CA PHE A 3 -4.20 -0.77 5.94
C PHE A 3 -3.43 -0.70 7.26
N THR A 4 -3.08 -1.86 7.82
CA THR A 4 -2.16 -2.03 8.95
C THR A 4 -1.00 -2.94 8.56
N VAL A 5 0.13 -2.85 9.25
CA VAL A 5 1.25 -3.77 9.04
C VAL A 5 0.91 -5.10 9.73
N ASP A 6 0.83 -6.19 8.95
CA ASP A 6 0.60 -7.55 9.46
C ASP A 6 1.91 -8.21 9.85
N ARG A 7 2.91 -8.12 8.97
CA ARG A 7 4.25 -8.66 9.21
C ARG A 7 5.30 -7.97 8.35
N THR A 8 6.54 -7.99 8.82
CA THR A 8 7.71 -7.57 8.05
C THR A 8 8.67 -8.73 7.90
N ARG A 9 9.17 -8.95 6.67
CA ARG A 9 10.20 -9.94 6.38
C ARG A 9 11.32 -9.27 5.61
N GLY A 10 12.49 -9.14 6.25
CA GLY A 10 13.60 -8.36 5.70
C GLY A 10 13.15 -6.93 5.41
N SER A 11 13.41 -6.45 4.20
CA SER A 11 13.03 -5.10 3.79
C SER A 11 11.60 -4.96 3.23
N HIS A 12 10.71 -5.94 3.45
CA HIS A 12 9.35 -5.89 2.91
C HIS A 12 8.30 -6.02 4.01
N ALA A 13 7.35 -5.09 4.04
CA ALA A 13 6.16 -5.16 4.87
C ALA A 13 4.98 -5.73 4.08
N THR A 14 4.23 -6.62 4.73
CA THR A 14 2.89 -7.04 4.31
C THR A 14 1.88 -6.15 5.02
N LEU A 15 1.11 -5.42 4.23
CA LEU A 15 0.02 -4.56 4.68
C LEU A 15 -1.30 -5.28 4.47
N VAL A 16 -2.20 -5.19 5.45
CA VAL A 16 -3.52 -5.82 5.40
C VAL A 16 -4.62 -4.83 5.69
N ARG A 17 -5.74 -4.98 4.99
CA ARG A 17 -6.98 -4.26 5.22
C ARG A 17 -8.13 -5.24 5.19
N VAL A 18 -9.11 -5.08 6.07
CA VAL A 18 -10.38 -5.81 5.98
C VAL A 18 -11.40 -4.88 5.34
N ALA A 19 -11.98 -5.29 4.21
CA ALA A 19 -13.03 -4.54 3.55
C ALA A 19 -14.33 -4.57 4.38
N PRO A 20 -15.28 -3.64 4.17
CA PRO A 20 -16.60 -3.70 4.81
C PRO A 20 -17.34 -5.01 4.58
N THR A 21 -17.05 -5.70 3.47
CA THR A 21 -17.58 -7.03 3.14
C THR A 21 -16.91 -8.18 3.90
N GLY A 22 -15.95 -7.89 4.80
CA GLY A 22 -15.13 -8.89 5.49
C GLY A 22 -13.95 -9.42 4.67
N ALA A 23 -13.83 -9.06 3.39
CA ALA A 23 -12.75 -9.55 2.54
C ALA A 23 -11.38 -9.01 2.99
N ARG A 24 -10.41 -9.92 3.20
CA ARG A 24 -9.01 -9.55 3.52
C ARG A 24 -8.26 -9.15 2.26
N GLN A 25 -7.77 -7.92 2.24
CA GLN A 25 -6.99 -7.32 1.14
C GLN A 25 -5.54 -7.18 1.59
N VAL A 26 -4.60 -7.61 0.75
CA VAL A 26 -3.18 -7.69 1.10
C VAL A 26 -2.34 -6.95 0.07
N VAL A 27 -1.38 -6.14 0.54
CA VAL A 27 -0.41 -5.43 -0.29
C VAL A 27 0.97 -5.58 0.31
N THR A 28 1.97 -5.96 -0.49
CA THR A 28 3.37 -5.96 -0.06
C THR A 28 4.06 -4.70 -0.54
N ALA A 29 4.73 -4.01 0.37
CA ALA A 29 5.51 -2.81 0.09
C ALA A 29 6.93 -2.94 0.66
N PRO A 30 7.96 -2.50 -0.08
CA PRO A 30 9.31 -2.39 0.46
C PRO A 30 9.43 -1.26 1.50
N MET A 31 10.24 -1.48 2.52
CA MET A 31 10.56 -0.57 3.62
C MET A 31 11.99 -0.03 3.45
N HIS A 32 12.21 0.75 2.40
CA HIS A 32 13.48 1.44 2.16
C HIS A 32 13.28 2.95 2.28
N ARG A 33 14.31 3.67 2.71
CA ARG A 33 14.27 5.15 2.81
C ARG A 33 14.10 5.79 1.43
N GLU A 34 14.64 5.15 0.41
CA GLU A 34 14.53 5.54 -0.99
C GLU A 34 13.94 4.38 -1.79
N LEU A 35 13.03 4.69 -2.69
CA LEU A 35 12.37 3.72 -3.57
C LEU A 35 12.47 4.21 -5.01
N ALA A 36 12.82 3.30 -5.91
CA ALA A 36 12.73 3.58 -7.33
C ALA A 36 11.29 3.99 -7.70
N LEU A 37 11.14 4.96 -8.60
CA LEU A 37 9.82 5.48 -9.01
C LEU A 37 8.90 4.36 -9.54
N GLY A 38 9.46 3.38 -10.25
CA GLY A 38 8.71 2.20 -10.71
C GLY A 38 8.12 1.37 -9.57
N THR A 39 8.85 1.24 -8.45
CA THR A 39 8.41 0.54 -7.25
C THR A 39 7.29 1.30 -6.54
N VAL A 40 7.44 2.62 -6.38
CA VAL A 40 6.40 3.49 -5.80
C VAL A 40 5.10 3.38 -6.63
N ARG A 41 5.21 3.46 -7.96
CA ARG A 41 4.06 3.30 -8.89
C ARG A 41 3.43 1.92 -8.78
N ALA A 42 4.21 0.85 -8.62
CA ALA A 42 3.69 -0.50 -8.47
C ALA A 42 2.89 -0.66 -7.16
N VAL A 43 3.39 -0.12 -6.05
CA VAL A 43 2.66 -0.13 -4.77
C VAL A 43 1.40 0.72 -4.88
N TYR A 44 1.49 1.94 -5.43
CA TYR A 44 0.34 2.82 -5.67
C TYR A 44 -0.79 2.07 -6.41
N ARG A 45 -0.48 1.44 -7.55
CA ARG A 45 -1.46 0.70 -8.35
C ARG A 45 -2.09 -0.46 -7.59
N ARG A 46 -1.33 -1.15 -6.71
CA ARG A 46 -1.87 -2.23 -5.88
C ARG A 46 -2.83 -1.70 -4.82
N VAL A 47 -2.49 -0.59 -4.17
CA VAL A 47 -3.35 0.05 -3.16
C VAL A 47 -4.61 0.64 -3.79
N ALA A 48 -4.50 1.28 -4.97
CA ALA A 48 -5.61 1.89 -5.69
C ALA A 48 -6.68 0.89 -6.17
N ARG A 49 -6.39 -0.42 -6.19
CA ARG A 49 -7.41 -1.47 -6.44
C ARG A 49 -8.39 -1.64 -5.28
N PHE A 50 -8.03 -1.16 -4.09
CA PHE A 50 -8.75 -1.42 -2.84
C PHE A 50 -9.27 -0.14 -2.17
N VAL A 51 -8.70 1.00 -2.53
CA VAL A 51 -8.97 2.31 -1.95
C VAL A 51 -9.19 3.30 -3.10
N PRO A 52 -10.15 4.24 -2.99
CA PRO A 52 -10.37 5.26 -4.00
C PRO A 52 -9.09 6.01 -4.36
N GLU A 53 -8.87 6.21 -5.67
CA GLU A 53 -7.62 6.74 -6.20
C GLU A 53 -7.22 8.10 -5.60
N ALA A 54 -8.19 8.99 -5.38
CA ALA A 54 -7.95 10.29 -4.75
C ALA A 54 -7.29 10.19 -3.36
N VAL A 55 -7.71 9.20 -2.55
CA VAL A 55 -7.15 8.96 -1.21
C VAL A 55 -5.73 8.39 -1.31
N VAL A 56 -5.48 7.52 -2.29
CA VAL A 56 -4.14 6.96 -2.50
C VAL A 56 -3.18 8.03 -3.03
N LYS A 57 -3.62 8.84 -3.98
CA LYS A 57 -2.82 9.93 -4.56
C LYS A 57 -2.35 10.91 -3.48
N ALA A 58 -3.26 11.36 -2.61
CA ALA A 58 -2.95 12.28 -1.51
C ALA A 58 -1.92 11.74 -0.50
N ALA A 59 -1.71 10.43 -0.43
CA ALA A 59 -0.75 9.81 0.48
C ALA A 59 0.57 9.43 -0.18
N PHE A 60 0.62 9.33 -1.51
CA PHE A 60 1.81 8.96 -2.28
C PHE A 60 2.49 10.17 -2.91
N PHE A 61 1.75 11.23 -3.20
CA PHE A 61 2.24 12.43 -3.86
C PHE A 61 1.79 13.64 -3.06
N THR A 62 2.73 14.49 -2.69
CA THR A 62 2.45 15.88 -2.34
C THR A 62 2.33 16.66 -3.66
N ASP A 63 1.32 17.50 -3.79
CA ASP A 63 1.18 18.42 -4.92
C ASP A 63 2.45 19.29 -5.08
#